data_AF-A0A7L1NV05-F1
#
_entry.id   AF-A0A7L1NV05-F1
#
_cell.length_a   1.000
_cell.length_b   1.000
_cell.length_c   1.000
_cell.angle_alpha   90.00
_cell.angle_beta   90.00
_cell.angle_gamma   90.00
#
_symmetry.space_group_name_H-M   'P 1'
#
loop_
_entity.id
_entity.type
_entity.pdbx_description
1 polymer ?
#
loop_
_entity_poly.entity_id
_entity_poly.type
_entity_poly.pdbx_seq_one_letter_code
_entity_poly.pdbx_strand_id
1 'polypeptide(L)'
;MFRTKRSLLVRRLWRSRAPGGAQDEEEEAAAAAGGGGGGGGGGSDPPRGPSACPRGCCPARANRSSSSRSSSSAHPSSAGAEAAELKALTHAVLKRLKERQLEGLLRAVESRGAARSPCLLLPAKSEVVAAARPGAPQGYALPVLLCKVFRWPDLRSGAQVKRLRCCESYGKTHGELVCCNPHHLSRLCELESPPPPYSRYPMDFLKPTAGCPDSVPSSTETGGTNCLAPAGLS
;
A
#
# COMPACT_ATOMS: atom_id res chain seq x y z
N MET A 1 -20.66 25.17 -10.36
CA MET A 1 -20.19 23.93 -11.05
C MET A 1 -20.67 22.72 -10.28
N PHE A 2 -21.57 21.91 -10.85
CA PHE A 2 -21.96 20.64 -10.25
C PHE A 2 -20.79 19.66 -10.29
N ARG A 3 -20.50 19.01 -9.17
CA ARG A 3 -19.47 17.98 -9.08
C ARG A 3 -20.00 16.70 -9.71
N THR A 4 -19.36 16.22 -10.78
CA THR A 4 -19.74 14.94 -11.40
C THR A 4 -19.48 13.79 -10.43
N LYS A 5 -20.27 12.71 -10.55
CA LYS A 5 -20.09 11.47 -9.78
C LYS A 5 -18.65 10.95 -9.89
N ARG A 6 -18.12 10.89 -11.12
CA ARG A 6 -16.70 10.59 -11.39
C ARG A 6 -15.74 11.43 -10.56
N SER A 7 -15.91 12.75 -10.51
CA SER A 7 -15.03 13.65 -9.75
C SER A 7 -15.06 13.39 -8.24
N LEU A 8 -16.19 12.90 -7.71
CA LEU A 8 -16.33 12.53 -6.30
C LEU A 8 -15.59 11.23 -6.00
N LEU A 9 -15.73 10.21 -6.88
CA LEU A 9 -15.04 8.93 -6.74
C LEU A 9 -13.53 9.09 -6.74
N VAL A 10 -12.99 9.85 -7.70
CA VAL A 10 -11.54 10.10 -7.80
C VAL A 10 -11.02 10.83 -6.56
N ARG A 11 -11.74 11.86 -6.08
CA ARG A 11 -11.35 12.57 -4.86
C ARG A 11 -11.40 11.70 -3.60
N ARG A 12 -12.36 10.77 -3.50
CA ARG A 12 -12.41 9.80 -2.40
C ARG A 12 -11.24 8.84 -2.46
N LEU A 13 -10.93 8.29 -3.65
CA LEU A 13 -9.76 7.44 -3.86
C LEU A 13 -8.47 8.14 -3.39
N TRP A 14 -8.26 9.40 -3.77
CA TRP A 14 -7.08 10.16 -3.36
C TRP A 14 -6.98 10.39 -1.84
N ARG A 15 -8.11 10.51 -1.15
CA ARG A 15 -8.12 10.59 0.33
C ARG A 15 -7.79 9.25 0.99
N SER A 16 -8.12 8.14 0.34
CA SER A 16 -7.83 6.78 0.83
C SER A 16 -6.44 6.26 0.42
N ARG A 17 -5.53 7.14 -0.02
CA ARG A 17 -4.14 6.76 -0.35
C ARG A 17 -3.41 6.30 0.91
N ALA A 18 -2.48 5.36 0.78
CA ALA A 18 -1.62 4.98 1.89
C ALA A 18 -0.79 6.20 2.35
N PRO A 19 -0.66 6.44 3.67
CA PRO A 19 0.25 7.46 4.18
C PRO A 19 1.66 7.08 3.72
N GLY A 20 2.39 8.04 3.14
CA GLY A 20 3.78 7.83 2.80
C GLY A 20 4.56 7.73 4.10
N GLY A 21 5.22 6.61 4.36
CA GLY A 21 6.06 6.44 5.54
C GLY A 21 7.25 7.39 5.47
N ALA A 22 7.08 8.61 5.98
CA ALA A 22 8.11 9.20 6.81
C ALA A 22 7.87 8.59 8.19
N GLN A 23 8.78 7.73 8.63
CA GLN A 23 8.93 7.47 10.06
C GLN A 23 9.33 8.82 10.65
N ASP A 24 8.36 9.56 11.19
CA ASP A 24 8.49 10.72 12.09
C ASP A 24 7.11 11.41 12.24
N GLU A 25 6.01 10.68 12.45
CA GLU A 25 4.72 11.29 12.85
C GLU A 25 3.98 10.34 13.81
N GLU A 26 4.63 10.06 14.94
CA GLU A 26 4.00 9.47 16.13
C GLU A 26 4.00 10.51 17.26
N GLU A 27 3.43 11.70 17.03
CA GLU A 27 3.17 12.68 18.12
C GLU A 27 1.92 13.58 17.89
N GLU A 28 1.23 13.52 16.74
CA GLU A 28 0.04 14.37 16.49
C GLU A 28 -1.28 13.58 16.56
N ALA A 29 -1.45 12.75 17.58
CA ALA A 29 -2.75 12.09 17.86
C ALA A 29 -3.21 12.22 19.33
N ALA A 30 -2.36 12.74 20.23
CA ALA A 30 -2.67 12.83 21.66
C ALA A 30 -3.33 14.17 22.09
N ALA A 31 -3.30 15.22 21.27
CA ALA A 31 -3.77 16.56 21.67
C ALA A 31 -5.29 16.81 21.50
N ALA A 32 -6.06 15.83 21.00
CA ALA A 32 -7.49 16.01 20.69
C ALA A 32 -8.46 15.42 21.74
N ALA A 33 -7.98 14.87 22.85
CA ALA A 33 -8.81 14.29 23.91
C ALA A 33 -8.69 15.10 25.21
N GLY A 34 -9.18 16.33 25.21
CA GLY A 34 -9.21 17.20 26.39
C GLY A 34 -10.42 18.11 26.36
N GLY A 35 -11.63 17.54 26.41
CA GLY A 35 -12.86 18.32 26.44
C GLY A 35 -14.08 17.54 26.91
N GLY A 36 -14.49 17.80 28.15
CA GLY A 36 -15.89 17.76 28.55
C GLY A 36 -16.25 16.93 29.79
N GLY A 37 -16.83 17.61 30.79
CA GLY A 37 -17.80 17.01 31.72
C GLY A 37 -17.61 17.36 33.19
N GLY A 38 -18.32 18.38 33.69
CA GLY A 38 -18.28 18.85 35.08
C GLY A 38 -19.29 18.20 36.03
N GLY A 39 -19.25 18.63 37.31
CA GLY A 39 -20.31 18.40 38.29
C GLY A 39 -19.96 18.85 39.73
N GLY A 40 -20.77 19.77 40.28
CA GLY A 40 -20.91 20.12 41.71
C GLY A 40 -19.97 21.24 42.20
N GLY A 41 -20.38 22.26 42.96
CA GLY A 41 -21.65 22.65 43.57
C GLY A 41 -21.38 23.56 44.78
N GLY A 42 -22.04 24.73 44.84
CA GLY A 42 -22.35 25.45 46.09
C GLY A 42 -21.37 26.51 46.62
N GLY A 43 -21.88 27.73 46.83
CA GLY A 43 -21.50 28.55 48.00
C GLY A 43 -21.08 30.02 47.77
N SER A 44 -22.02 30.94 48.03
CA SER A 44 -21.89 32.33 48.56
C SER A 44 -21.27 33.48 47.73
N ASP A 45 -22.15 34.44 47.39
CA ASP A 45 -21.95 35.88 47.07
C ASP A 45 -21.56 36.74 48.32
N PRO A 46 -21.39 38.09 48.23
CA PRO A 46 -20.51 38.93 47.38
C PRO A 46 -19.74 39.99 48.27
N PRO A 47 -19.08 41.06 47.74
CA PRO A 47 -19.81 42.29 47.38
C PRO A 47 -19.22 43.21 46.27
N ARG A 48 -20.14 43.97 45.66
CA ARG A 48 -20.08 45.38 45.17
C ARG A 48 -18.83 45.93 44.45
N GLY A 49 -19.08 46.42 43.22
CA GLY A 49 -18.43 47.59 42.63
C GLY A 49 -18.65 47.71 41.11
N PRO A 50 -19.28 48.78 40.58
CA PRO A 50 -19.55 48.92 39.15
C PRO A 50 -18.49 49.81 38.47
N SER A 51 -18.03 49.45 37.27
CA SER A 51 -17.45 50.45 36.35
C SER A 51 -17.46 49.99 34.89
N ALA A 52 -18.42 50.54 34.16
CA ALA A 52 -18.29 51.12 32.81
C ALA A 52 -17.56 50.34 31.69
N CYS A 53 -18.33 49.94 30.67
CA CYS A 53 -17.93 49.98 29.24
C CYS A 53 -17.72 51.46 28.80
N PRO A 54 -17.40 51.83 27.52
CA PRO A 54 -17.20 51.05 26.29
C PRO A 54 -16.07 51.63 25.36
N ARG A 55 -16.07 51.21 24.07
CA ARG A 55 -15.52 51.88 22.85
C ARG A 55 -14.02 51.71 22.60
N GLY A 56 -13.63 51.02 21.53
CA GLY A 56 -13.43 51.62 20.19
C GLY A 56 -11.90 51.73 19.96
N CYS A 57 -11.27 51.63 18.79
CA CYS A 57 -11.63 51.67 17.39
C CYS A 57 -10.45 51.01 16.60
N CYS A 58 -10.71 50.37 15.47
CA CYS A 58 -9.70 50.23 14.41
C CYS A 58 -9.54 51.60 13.69
N PRO A 59 -8.39 51.93 13.08
CA PRO A 59 -8.28 51.69 11.62
C PRO A 59 -6.86 51.43 11.04
N ALA A 60 -6.88 50.69 9.93
CA ALA A 60 -6.12 50.81 8.66
C ALA A 60 -4.65 51.29 8.57
N ARG A 61 -3.79 50.35 8.11
CA ARG A 61 -3.11 50.27 6.78
C ARG A 61 -2.26 51.46 6.27
N ALA A 62 -0.94 51.21 6.09
CA ALA A 62 -0.02 51.65 5.00
C ALA A 62 1.43 51.33 5.45
N ASN A 63 2.48 51.09 4.66
CA ASN A 63 2.72 50.81 3.24
C ASN A 63 4.11 50.12 3.17
N ARG A 64 4.41 49.49 2.04
CA ARG A 64 5.59 48.68 1.70
C ARG A 64 6.89 49.48 1.60
N SER A 65 8.00 48.83 1.96
CA SER A 65 9.32 48.94 1.29
C SER A 65 10.10 47.65 1.60
N SER A 66 10.09 46.64 0.73
CA SER A 66 11.21 46.31 -0.17
C SER A 66 12.56 46.11 0.54
N SER A 67 12.90 44.85 0.87
CA SER A 67 14.28 44.36 0.91
C SER A 67 14.31 42.83 0.77
N SER A 68 15.00 42.38 -0.28
CA SER A 68 15.59 41.05 -0.49
C SER A 68 14.74 39.82 -0.18
N ARG A 69 13.87 39.43 -1.12
CA ARG A 69 13.52 38.02 -1.28
C ARG A 69 14.73 37.30 -1.86
N SER A 70 15.46 36.59 -1.01
CA SER A 70 16.37 35.53 -1.42
C SER A 70 15.54 34.52 -2.19
N SER A 71 15.64 34.55 -3.52
CA SER A 71 15.10 33.52 -4.39
C SER A 71 15.95 32.27 -4.24
N SER A 72 15.73 31.53 -3.15
CA SER A 72 16.10 30.12 -3.10
C SER A 72 15.22 29.42 -4.13
N SER A 73 15.79 29.13 -5.31
CA SER A 73 15.20 28.21 -6.26
C SER A 73 15.05 26.86 -5.56
N ALA A 74 13.85 26.62 -5.03
CA ALA A 74 13.48 25.35 -4.44
C ALA A 74 13.48 24.31 -5.56
N HIS A 75 14.64 23.71 -5.83
CA HIS A 75 14.71 22.46 -6.55
C HIS A 75 13.93 21.45 -5.70
N PRO A 76 12.89 20.80 -6.24
CA PRO A 76 12.22 19.75 -5.49
C PRO A 76 13.26 18.68 -5.15
N SER A 77 13.36 18.33 -3.86
CA SER A 77 14.13 17.17 -3.42
C SER A 77 13.76 15.97 -4.31
N SER A 78 14.72 15.10 -4.64
CA SER A 78 14.50 13.94 -5.52
C SER A 78 13.26 13.11 -5.13
N ALA A 79 12.98 13.00 -3.83
CA ALA A 79 11.77 12.36 -3.29
C ALA A 79 10.46 13.08 -3.65
N GLY A 80 10.45 14.42 -3.69
CA GLY A 80 9.28 15.21 -4.09
C GLY A 80 8.95 15.07 -5.58
N ALA A 81 9.97 14.93 -6.42
CA ALA A 81 9.80 14.68 -7.86
C ALA A 81 9.18 13.29 -8.13
N GLU A 82 9.68 12.24 -7.47
CA GLU A 82 9.13 10.88 -7.59
C GLU A 82 7.67 10.82 -7.11
N ALA A 83 7.35 11.46 -5.99
CA ALA A 83 5.98 11.51 -5.49
C ALA A 83 5.02 12.25 -6.45
N ALA A 84 5.50 13.28 -7.16
CA ALA A 84 4.72 13.99 -8.17
C ALA A 84 4.49 13.14 -9.42
N GLU A 85 5.52 12.42 -9.87
CA GLU A 85 5.45 11.47 -10.98
C GLU A 85 4.47 10.33 -10.67
N LEU A 86 4.58 9.69 -9.49
CA LEU A 86 3.68 8.64 -9.04
C LEU A 86 2.21 9.10 -9.05
N LYS A 87 1.97 10.34 -8.59
CA LYS A 87 0.63 10.96 -8.63
C LYS A 87 0.14 11.16 -10.07
N ALA A 88 0.99 11.68 -10.96
CA ALA A 88 0.64 11.92 -12.36
C ALA A 88 0.30 10.62 -13.10
N LEU A 89 1.12 9.58 -12.94
CA LEU A 89 0.89 8.27 -13.53
C LEU A 89 -0.42 7.66 -13.04
N THR A 90 -0.67 7.72 -11.73
CA THR A 90 -1.92 7.23 -11.14
C THR A 90 -3.14 8.00 -11.65
N HIS A 91 -3.03 9.32 -11.78
CA HIS A 91 -4.10 10.13 -12.34
C HIS A 91 -4.41 9.75 -13.81
N ALA A 92 -3.39 9.46 -14.61
CA ALA A 92 -3.56 8.99 -15.98
C ALA A 92 -4.30 7.64 -16.04
N VAL A 93 -4.01 6.72 -15.12
CA VAL A 93 -4.74 5.45 -14.98
C VAL A 93 -6.20 5.71 -14.59
N LEU A 94 -6.45 6.47 -13.53
CA LEU A 94 -7.81 6.76 -13.05
C LEU A 94 -8.66 7.46 -14.12
N LYS A 95 -8.04 8.32 -14.94
CA LYS A 95 -8.71 9.01 -16.05
C LYS A 95 -9.24 8.06 -17.12
N ARG A 96 -8.62 6.89 -17.30
CA ARG A 96 -9.03 5.86 -18.28
C ARG A 96 -10.09 4.88 -17.75
N LEU A 97 -10.30 4.82 -16.44
CA LEU A 97 -11.26 3.90 -15.82
C LEU A 97 -12.71 4.34 -16.03
N LYS A 98 -13.63 3.39 -16.26
CA LYS A 98 -15.08 3.65 -16.27
C LYS A 98 -15.59 3.91 -14.84
N GLU A 99 -16.74 4.56 -14.69
CA GLU A 99 -17.30 4.86 -13.36
C GLU A 99 -17.50 3.61 -12.50
N ARG A 100 -18.03 2.51 -13.07
CA ARG A 100 -18.17 1.23 -12.36
C ARG A 100 -16.83 0.65 -11.88
N GLN A 101 -15.75 0.83 -12.65
CA GLN A 101 -14.41 0.39 -12.25
C GLN A 101 -13.87 1.24 -11.10
N LEU A 102 -14.12 2.56 -11.13
CA LEU A 102 -13.76 3.46 -10.03
C LEU A 102 -14.52 3.14 -8.74
N GLU A 103 -15.81 2.81 -8.84
CA GLU A 103 -16.62 2.36 -7.69
C GLU A 103 -16.10 1.06 -7.09
N GLY A 104 -15.77 0.07 -7.93
CA GLY A 104 -15.22 -1.21 -7.50
C GLY A 104 -13.85 -1.04 -6.83
N LEU A 105 -12.97 -0.21 -7.40
CA LEU A 105 -11.67 0.12 -6.82
C LEU A 105 -11.83 0.87 -5.49
N LEU A 106 -12.71 1.87 -5.44
CA LEU A 106 -12.96 2.65 -4.22
C LEU A 106 -13.44 1.75 -3.08
N ARG A 107 -14.38 0.84 -3.36
CA ARG A 107 -14.85 -0.15 -2.38
C ARG A 107 -13.71 -1.05 -1.89
N ALA A 108 -12.85 -1.51 -2.79
CA ALA A 108 -11.71 -2.34 -2.42
C ALA A 108 -10.77 -1.59 -1.45
N VAL A 109 -10.41 -0.35 -1.80
CA VAL A 109 -9.47 0.49 -1.03
C VAL A 109 -10.06 0.92 0.32
N GLU A 110 -11.29 1.43 0.34
CA GLU A 110 -11.93 1.89 1.58
C GLU A 110 -12.20 0.74 2.56
N SER A 111 -12.51 -0.46 2.06
CA SER A 111 -12.68 -1.65 2.92
C SER A 111 -11.35 -2.25 3.39
N ARG A 112 -10.21 -1.77 2.90
CA ARG A 112 -8.87 -2.34 3.17
C ARG A 112 -8.78 -3.85 2.89
N GLY A 113 -9.61 -4.37 1.99
CA GLY A 113 -9.70 -5.79 1.66
C GLY A 113 -10.61 -6.62 2.57
N ALA A 114 -11.31 -6.00 3.53
CA ALA A 114 -12.30 -6.69 4.36
C ALA A 114 -13.53 -7.14 3.55
N ALA A 115 -13.88 -6.42 2.49
CA ALA A 115 -14.97 -6.77 1.60
C ALA A 115 -14.46 -7.43 0.30
N ARG A 116 -15.23 -8.38 -0.22
CA ARG A 116 -15.00 -8.92 -1.57
C ARG A 116 -15.15 -7.80 -2.59
N SER A 117 -14.14 -7.65 -3.45
CA SER A 117 -14.12 -6.64 -4.51
C SER A 117 -13.79 -7.28 -5.86
N PRO A 118 -14.32 -6.74 -6.97
CA PRO A 118 -14.11 -7.30 -8.30
C PRO A 118 -12.68 -7.08 -8.81
N CYS A 119 -12.28 -7.85 -9.81
CA CYS A 119 -11.02 -7.62 -10.51
C CYS A 119 -11.04 -6.28 -11.26
N LEU A 120 -9.93 -5.55 -11.19
CA LEU A 120 -9.69 -4.38 -12.03
C LEU A 120 -8.81 -4.79 -13.20
N LEU A 121 -9.40 -5.36 -14.25
CA LEU A 121 -8.66 -5.83 -15.43
C LEU A 121 -8.30 -4.65 -16.34
N LEU A 122 -7.00 -4.44 -16.55
CA LEU A 122 -6.46 -3.39 -17.42
C LEU A 122 -5.47 -3.99 -18.42
N PRO A 123 -5.29 -3.41 -19.62
CA PRO A 123 -4.29 -3.88 -20.58
C PRO A 123 -2.87 -3.79 -20.02
N ALA A 124 -2.16 -4.92 -19.97
CA ALA A 124 -0.80 -5.04 -19.45
C ALA A 124 0.19 -4.17 -20.23
N LYS A 125 0.01 -4.10 -21.56
CA LYS A 125 0.80 -3.25 -22.47
C LYS A 125 0.48 -1.77 -22.37
N SER A 126 -0.54 -1.37 -21.58
CA SER A 126 -0.77 0.05 -21.30
C SER A 126 0.13 0.54 -20.18
N GLU A 127 1.40 0.15 -20.27
CA GLU A 127 2.47 0.59 -19.40
C GLU A 127 2.36 2.10 -19.27
N VAL A 128 2.35 2.57 -18.03
CA VAL A 128 2.37 4.00 -17.79
C VAL A 128 3.82 4.43 -18.00
N VAL A 129 4.16 4.64 -19.27
CA VAL A 129 5.46 5.07 -19.73
C VAL A 129 5.70 6.46 -19.15
N ALA A 130 6.49 6.52 -18.08
CA ALA A 130 7.18 7.74 -17.69
C ALA A 130 8.55 7.84 -18.40
N ALA A 131 8.74 7.18 -19.55
CA ALA A 131 9.92 7.36 -20.38
C ALA A 131 9.73 8.55 -21.34
N ALA A 132 9.67 9.76 -20.80
CA ALA A 132 9.88 10.98 -21.59
C ALA A 132 11.22 11.65 -21.27
N ARG A 133 12.07 11.04 -20.42
CA ARG A 133 13.44 11.50 -20.19
C ARG A 133 14.45 10.35 -20.29
N PRO A 134 15.50 10.51 -21.11
CA PRO A 134 16.71 9.68 -20.98
C PRO A 134 17.20 9.75 -19.52
N GLY A 135 17.27 8.61 -18.84
CA GLY A 135 17.68 8.52 -17.43
C GLY A 135 16.55 8.55 -16.38
N ALA A 136 15.28 8.51 -16.78
CA ALA A 136 14.14 8.40 -15.83
C ALA A 136 14.09 7.01 -15.14
N PRO A 137 13.62 6.93 -13.89
CA PRO A 137 13.46 5.67 -13.18
C PRO A 137 12.53 4.72 -13.93
N GLN A 138 12.81 3.43 -13.79
CA GLN A 138 12.08 2.33 -14.41
C GLN A 138 10.58 2.50 -14.24
N GLY A 139 9.83 2.55 -15.35
CA GLY A 139 8.39 2.75 -15.34
C GLY A 139 7.67 1.74 -14.43
N TYR A 140 6.59 2.17 -13.79
CA TYR A 140 5.83 1.30 -12.90
C TYR A 140 4.87 0.41 -13.69
N ALA A 141 5.00 -0.91 -13.51
CA ALA A 141 3.95 -1.84 -13.93
C ALA A 141 2.62 -1.47 -13.23
N LEU A 142 1.50 -1.53 -13.96
CA LEU A 142 0.19 -1.08 -13.47
C LEU A 142 -0.22 -1.65 -12.09
N PRO A 143 -0.05 -2.96 -11.81
CA PRO A 143 -0.38 -3.49 -10.49
C PRO A 143 0.52 -2.91 -9.39
N VAL A 144 1.79 -2.68 -9.67
CA VAL A 144 2.76 -2.11 -8.72
C VAL A 144 2.42 -0.66 -8.42
N LEU A 145 2.11 0.14 -9.45
CA LEU A 145 1.68 1.54 -9.30
C LEU A 145 0.50 1.68 -8.33
N LEU A 146 -0.58 0.92 -8.55
CA LEU A 146 -1.77 1.00 -7.70
C LEU A 146 -1.53 0.42 -6.31
N CYS A 147 -0.74 -0.64 -6.16
CA CYS A 147 -0.33 -1.15 -4.84
C CYS A 147 0.50 -0.11 -4.07
N LYS A 148 1.44 0.57 -4.73
CA LYS A 148 2.30 1.58 -4.11
C LYS A 148 1.50 2.76 -3.57
N VAL A 149 0.51 3.21 -4.35
CA VAL A 149 -0.40 4.29 -3.96
C VAL A 149 -1.34 3.89 -2.83
N PHE A 150 -2.05 2.77 -2.96
CA PHE A 150 -3.17 2.47 -2.05
C PHE A 150 -2.83 1.57 -0.87
N ARG A 151 -1.65 0.95 -0.83
CA ARG A 151 -1.31 -0.01 0.23
C ARG A 151 0.12 0.13 0.77
N TRP A 152 1.13 0.09 -0.09
CA TRP A 152 2.53 -0.08 0.31
C TRP A 152 3.42 0.97 -0.36
N PRO A 153 3.56 2.19 0.21
CA PRO A 153 4.33 3.27 -0.40
C PRO A 153 5.81 2.91 -0.64
N ASP A 154 6.34 1.99 0.15
CA ASP A 154 7.70 1.48 0.11
C ASP A 154 7.91 0.34 -0.92
N LEU A 155 6.86 -0.10 -1.63
CA LEU A 155 6.96 -1.12 -2.68
C LEU A 155 7.89 -0.65 -3.81
N ARG A 156 8.89 -1.48 -4.14
CA ARG A 156 9.93 -1.16 -5.13
C ARG A 156 9.72 -1.90 -6.45
N SER A 157 9.36 -3.19 -6.38
CA SER A 157 9.26 -4.05 -7.57
C SER A 157 8.05 -4.97 -7.55
N GLY A 158 7.66 -5.46 -8.73
CA GLY A 158 6.61 -6.47 -8.87
C GLY A 158 6.96 -7.82 -8.27
N ALA A 159 8.25 -8.11 -8.07
CA ALA A 159 8.70 -9.36 -7.45
C ALA A 159 8.31 -9.45 -5.96
N GLN A 160 8.06 -8.32 -5.30
CA GLN A 160 7.65 -8.28 -3.89
C GLN A 160 6.17 -8.58 -3.67
N VAL A 161 5.39 -8.87 -4.72
CA VAL A 161 3.95 -9.14 -4.61
C VAL A 161 3.54 -10.40 -5.37
N LYS A 162 2.58 -11.14 -4.81
CA LYS A 162 1.93 -12.27 -5.47
C LYS A 162 0.43 -12.07 -5.58
N ARG A 163 -0.19 -12.71 -6.58
CA ARG A 163 -1.65 -12.72 -6.73
C ARG A 163 -2.29 -13.63 -5.68
N LEU A 164 -3.39 -13.19 -5.09
CA LEU A 164 -4.19 -13.97 -4.15
C LEU A 164 -5.22 -14.85 -4.88
N ARG A 165 -5.59 -15.99 -4.28
CA ARG A 165 -6.60 -16.91 -4.82
C ARG A 165 -8.01 -16.31 -4.89
N CYS A 166 -8.31 -15.30 -4.07
CA CYS A 166 -9.58 -14.58 -4.12
C CYS A 166 -9.70 -13.68 -5.37
N CYS A 167 -8.62 -13.49 -6.13
CA CYS A 167 -8.63 -12.83 -7.41
C CYS A 167 -9.22 -13.76 -8.46
N GLU A 168 -10.30 -13.34 -9.13
CA GLU A 168 -10.93 -14.15 -10.18
C GLU A 168 -10.02 -14.38 -11.39
N SER A 169 -8.98 -13.56 -11.55
CA SER A 169 -7.96 -13.71 -12.60
C SER A 169 -6.80 -14.63 -12.18
N TYR A 170 -6.83 -15.18 -10.97
CA TYR A 170 -5.77 -16.07 -10.48
C TYR A 170 -5.75 -17.36 -11.32
N GLY A 171 -4.57 -17.72 -11.83
CA GLY A 171 -4.39 -18.91 -12.66
C GLY A 171 -5.07 -18.87 -14.03
N LYS A 172 -5.69 -17.74 -14.40
CA LYS A 172 -6.32 -17.56 -15.71
C LYS A 172 -5.43 -16.74 -16.62
N THR A 173 -5.17 -17.26 -17.82
CA THR A 173 -4.47 -16.52 -18.87
C THR A 173 -5.44 -15.54 -19.50
N HIS A 174 -5.47 -14.30 -19.02
CA HIS A 174 -6.36 -13.24 -19.52
C HIS A 174 -5.82 -12.54 -20.77
N GLY A 175 -5.17 -13.28 -21.69
CA GLY A 175 -4.51 -12.74 -22.88
C GLY A 175 -3.55 -11.61 -22.51
N GLU A 176 -3.97 -10.37 -22.75
CA GLU A 176 -3.20 -9.15 -22.48
C GLU A 176 -3.72 -8.32 -21.28
N LEU A 177 -4.72 -8.79 -20.54
CA LEU A 177 -5.27 -8.08 -19.38
C LEU A 177 -4.65 -8.57 -18.07
N VAL A 178 -4.38 -7.64 -17.17
CA VAL A 178 -3.87 -7.92 -15.83
C VAL A 178 -4.77 -7.28 -14.77
N CYS A 179 -5.10 -8.04 -13.72
CA CYS A 179 -5.79 -7.46 -12.56
C CYS A 179 -4.84 -6.50 -11.82
N CYS A 180 -5.33 -5.29 -11.59
CA CYS A 180 -4.61 -4.21 -10.90
C CYS A 180 -5.27 -3.82 -9.57
N ASN A 181 -6.26 -4.59 -9.09
CA ASN A 181 -6.88 -4.32 -7.79
C ASN A 181 -5.84 -4.56 -6.68
N PRO A 182 -5.44 -3.54 -5.89
CA PRO A 182 -4.40 -3.69 -4.87
C PRO A 182 -4.69 -4.79 -3.86
N HIS A 183 -5.96 -5.04 -3.53
CA HIS A 183 -6.37 -6.05 -2.54
C HIS A 183 -6.49 -7.47 -3.12
N HIS A 184 -6.15 -7.66 -4.40
CA HIS A 184 -5.98 -8.98 -5.02
C HIS A 184 -4.52 -9.42 -5.07
N LEU A 185 -3.61 -8.63 -4.51
CA LEU A 185 -2.21 -8.99 -4.32
C LEU A 185 -1.87 -9.07 -2.84
N SER A 186 -0.89 -9.89 -2.46
CA SER A 186 -0.24 -9.83 -1.15
C SER A 186 1.23 -9.55 -1.32
N ARG A 187 1.80 -8.79 -0.38
CA ARG A 187 3.25 -8.63 -0.29
C ARG A 187 3.87 -9.96 0.12
N LEU A 188 5.00 -10.30 -0.48
CA LEU A 188 5.82 -11.42 -0.05
C LEU A 188 6.60 -11.00 1.19
N CYS A 189 6.73 -11.90 2.17
CA CYS A 189 7.66 -11.68 3.27
C CYS A 189 9.08 -11.75 2.70
N GLU A 190 9.90 -10.74 2.98
CA GLU A 190 11.33 -10.82 2.73
C GLU A 190 11.89 -11.84 3.74
N LEU A 191 12.67 -12.83 3.27
CA LEU A 191 13.35 -13.76 4.16
C LEU A 191 14.47 -12.98 4.86
N GLU A 192 14.14 -12.37 6.00
CA GLU A 192 15.11 -11.64 6.84
C GLU A 192 16.14 -12.59 7.46
N SER A 193 15.83 -13.89 7.56
CA SER A 193 16.75 -14.88 8.12
C SER A 193 17.75 -15.37 7.07
N PRO A 194 19.07 -15.37 7.36
CA PRO A 194 20.02 -16.07 6.51
C PRO A 194 19.57 -17.53 6.35
N PRO A 195 19.80 -18.15 5.17
CA PRO A 195 19.45 -19.54 4.96
C PRO A 195 20.11 -20.37 6.08
N PRO A 196 19.41 -21.37 6.64
CA PRO A 196 19.93 -22.12 7.76
C PRO A 196 21.29 -22.74 7.40
N PRO A 197 22.20 -22.94 8.38
CA PRO A 197 23.59 -23.31 8.11
C PRO A 197 23.79 -24.52 7.19
N TYR A 198 22.84 -25.47 7.21
CA TYR A 198 22.89 -26.69 6.40
C TYR A 198 22.62 -26.46 4.90
N SER A 199 22.06 -25.31 4.48
CA SER A 199 21.89 -24.96 3.06
C SER A 199 23.21 -24.64 2.34
N ARG A 200 24.31 -24.48 3.10
CA ARG A 200 25.66 -24.27 2.56
C ARG A 200 26.42 -25.57 2.30
N TYR A 201 25.92 -26.70 2.80
CA TYR A 201 26.56 -27.99 2.54
C TYR A 201 26.13 -28.47 1.15
N PRO A 202 27.08 -28.70 0.23
CA PRO A 202 26.74 -29.22 -1.08
C PRO A 202 26.09 -30.60 -0.95
N MET A 203 24.87 -30.74 -1.46
CA MET A 203 24.16 -32.03 -1.52
C MET A 203 24.75 -32.96 -2.60
N ASP A 204 25.89 -32.60 -3.18
CA ASP A 204 26.57 -33.32 -4.27
C ASP A 204 26.95 -34.76 -3.88
N PHE A 205 27.09 -35.06 -2.58
CA PHE A 205 27.33 -36.41 -2.08
C PHE A 205 26.12 -37.36 -2.23
N LEU A 206 24.93 -36.82 -2.47
CA LEU A 206 23.70 -37.59 -2.68
C LEU A 206 23.34 -37.76 -4.16
N LYS A 207 24.16 -37.22 -5.07
CA LYS A 207 23.98 -37.45 -6.50
C LYS A 207 24.34 -38.92 -6.78
N PRO A 208 23.40 -39.79 -7.20
CA PRO A 208 23.74 -41.14 -7.58
C PRO A 208 24.73 -41.05 -8.74
N THR A 209 25.96 -41.51 -8.53
CA THR A 209 26.91 -41.70 -9.61
C THR A 209 26.27 -42.67 -10.59
N ALA A 210 25.79 -42.14 -11.71
CA ALA A 210 25.46 -42.93 -12.89
C ALA A 210 26.79 -43.48 -13.43
N GLY A 211 27.21 -44.63 -12.91
CA GLY A 211 28.50 -45.21 -13.23
C GLY A 211 28.85 -46.40 -12.35
N CYS A 212 28.01 -47.43 -12.32
CA CYS A 212 28.48 -48.76 -11.98
C CYS A 212 27.80 -49.77 -12.92
N PRO A 213 28.55 -50.45 -13.80
CA PRO A 213 28.00 -51.56 -14.57
C PRO A 213 27.88 -52.78 -13.65
N ASP A 214 26.66 -53.35 -13.62
CA ASP A 214 26.27 -54.68 -13.16
C ASP A 214 26.98 -55.33 -11.96
N SER A 215 26.24 -55.44 -10.86
CA SER A 215 26.17 -56.68 -10.09
C SER A 215 24.84 -56.76 -9.36
N VAL A 216 23.86 -57.44 -9.97
CA VAL A 216 22.75 -58.08 -9.26
C VAL A 216 23.26 -59.47 -8.84
N PRO A 217 22.93 -59.97 -7.64
CA PRO A 217 21.73 -60.79 -7.58
C PRO A 217 20.83 -60.52 -6.38
N SER A 218 19.52 -60.58 -6.66
CA SER A 218 18.47 -61.18 -5.84
C SER A 218 18.80 -61.38 -4.35
N SER A 219 18.38 -60.43 -3.51
CA SER A 219 18.08 -60.74 -2.11
C SER A 219 16.59 -61.08 -2.02
N THR A 220 16.37 -62.39 -1.98
CA THR A 220 15.10 -63.04 -1.69
C THR A 220 14.56 -62.53 -0.36
N GLU A 221 13.29 -62.12 -0.39
CA GLU A 221 12.31 -62.13 0.69
C GLU A 221 12.84 -62.57 2.06
N THR A 222 12.94 -61.63 3.00
CA THR A 222 12.92 -61.93 4.43
C THR A 222 11.98 -60.93 5.08
N GLY A 223 10.96 -61.47 5.76
CA GLY A 223 9.73 -60.78 6.13
C GLY A 223 9.90 -59.49 6.93
N GLY A 224 9.18 -58.47 6.49
CA GLY A 224 8.79 -57.32 7.28
C GLY A 224 7.27 -57.27 7.30
N THR A 225 6.70 -57.65 8.43
CA THR A 225 5.27 -57.77 8.73
C THR A 225 4.48 -56.51 8.36
N ASN A 226 3.37 -56.72 7.64
CA ASN A 226 2.30 -55.73 7.49
C ASN A 226 1.86 -55.26 8.88
N CYS A 227 2.11 -53.99 9.20
CA CYS A 227 1.54 -53.35 10.37
C CYS A 227 0.06 -53.06 10.08
N LEU A 228 -0.81 -54.05 10.32
CA LEU A 228 -2.23 -53.80 10.49
C LEU A 228 -2.42 -53.06 11.82
N ALA A 229 -2.85 -51.80 11.74
CA ALA A 229 -3.31 -51.07 12.91
C ALA A 229 -4.58 -51.73 13.48
N PRO A 230 -4.68 -51.94 14.80
CA PRO A 230 -5.92 -52.44 15.39
C PRO A 230 -7.00 -51.37 15.28
N ALA A 231 -8.11 -51.73 14.63
CA ALA A 231 -9.35 -50.98 14.71
C ALA A 231 -9.81 -50.97 16.18
N GLY A 232 -10.02 -49.76 16.70
CA GLY A 232 -10.48 -49.53 18.06
C GLY A 232 -11.88 -50.10 18.31
N LEU A 233 -12.07 -50.56 19.54
CA LEU A 233 -13.34 -50.96 20.13
C LEU A 233 -14.17 -49.71 20.49
N SER A 234 -15.33 -49.55 19.85
CA SER A 234 -16.65 -49.21 20.45
C SER A 234 -17.59 -48.68 19.37
#